data_AF-A0A4U9D5B1-F1
#
_entry.id   AF-A0A4U9D5B1-F1
#
_cell.length_a   1.000
_cell.length_b   1.000
_cell.length_c   1.000
_cell.angle_alpha   90.00
_cell.angle_beta   90.00
_cell.angle_gamma   90.00
#
_symmetry.space_group_name_H-M   'P 1'
#
loop_
_entity.id
_entity.type
_entity.pdbx_description
1 polymer ?
#
loop_
_entity_poly.entity_id
_entity_poly.type
_entity_poly.pdbx_seq_one_letter_code
_entity_poly.pdbx_strand_id
1 'polypeptide(L)'
;MAAGNCSGAMKGYSQFDSVEQSVQAYVTNLNTHPAYKSFRTSRAQLRKTDQEVTASTMIHKLKGYSTKGSSYNNYLFAMYQDNQRLIAAHM
;
A
#
# COMPACT_ATOMS: atom_id res chain seq x y z
N MET A 1 -29.09 19.25 2.05
CA MET A 1 -28.53 20.00 0.92
C MET A 1 -27.87 19.00 -0.02
N ALA A 2 -28.30 18.98 -1.27
CA ALA A 2 -27.91 17.98 -2.27
C ALA A 2 -26.52 18.27 -2.82
N ALA A 3 -25.68 17.24 -2.90
CA ALA A 3 -24.43 17.27 -3.65
C ALA A 3 -24.31 15.99 -4.49
N GLY A 4 -24.39 16.16 -5.81
CA GLY A 4 -23.68 15.37 -6.82
C GLY A 4 -24.07 13.91 -7.00
N ASN A 5 -24.97 13.64 -7.95
CA ASN A 5 -24.95 12.37 -8.69
C ASN A 5 -23.65 12.33 -9.53
N CYS A 6 -22.59 11.72 -9.01
CA CYS A 6 -21.40 11.35 -9.80
C CYS A 6 -21.66 10.04 -10.53
N SER A 7 -22.24 10.12 -11.72
CA SER A 7 -22.38 9.01 -12.67
C SER A 7 -20.99 8.69 -13.25
N GLY A 8 -20.16 7.93 -12.52
CA GLY A 8 -18.77 7.69 -12.92
C GLY A 8 -18.09 6.44 -12.37
N ALA A 9 -18.83 5.51 -11.75
CA ALA A 9 -18.25 4.25 -11.30
C ALA A 9 -17.79 3.40 -12.51
N MET A 10 -16.51 3.50 -12.88
CA MET A 10 -15.92 2.58 -13.86
C MET A 10 -15.95 1.18 -13.29
N LYS A 11 -16.52 0.22 -14.04
CA LYS A 11 -16.59 -1.18 -13.62
C LYS A 11 -15.19 -1.69 -13.26
N GLY A 12 -15.00 -2.10 -12.01
CA GLY A 12 -13.72 -2.60 -11.49
C GLY A 12 -12.88 -1.59 -10.71
N TYR A 13 -13.33 -0.34 -10.59
CA TYR A 13 -12.64 0.71 -9.82
C TYR A 13 -13.55 1.31 -8.75
N SER A 14 -12.97 1.64 -7.61
CA SER A 14 -13.64 2.36 -6.53
C SER A 14 -13.44 3.87 -6.71
N GLN A 15 -14.50 4.64 -6.44
CA GLN A 15 -14.44 6.10 -6.36
C GLN A 15 -14.47 6.54 -4.90
N PHE A 16 -13.76 7.63 -4.59
CA PHE A 16 -13.64 8.18 -3.24
C PHE A 16 -13.81 9.70 -3.29
N ASP A 17 -14.34 10.28 -2.23
CA ASP A 17 -14.59 11.73 -2.13
C ASP A 17 -13.32 12.50 -1.74
N SER A 18 -12.29 11.81 -1.24
CA SER A 18 -11.00 12.40 -0.88
C SER A 18 -9.84 11.42 -1.04
N VAL A 19 -8.62 11.96 -1.10
CA VAL A 19 -7.38 11.18 -1.09
C VAL A 19 -7.29 10.34 0.18
N GLU A 20 -7.63 10.90 1.35
CA GLU A 20 -7.63 10.19 2.62
C GLU A 20 -8.53 8.95 2.60
N GLN A 21 -9.75 9.08 2.09
CA GLN A 21 -10.67 7.94 1.96
C GLN A 21 -10.07 6.82 1.09
N SER A 22 -9.41 7.19 -0.02
CA SER A 22 -8.76 6.21 -0.91
C SER A 22 -7.60 5.48 -0.22
N VAL A 23 -6.82 6.19 0.59
CA VAL A 23 -5.70 5.63 1.36
C VAL A 23 -6.24 4.70 2.44
N GLN A 24 -7.29 5.08 3.15
CA GLN A 24 -7.91 4.25 4.19
C GLN A 24 -8.50 2.95 3.60
N ALA A 25 -9.15 3.04 2.44
CA ALA A 25 -9.65 1.87 1.73
C ALA A 25 -8.50 0.95 1.28
N TYR A 26 -7.40 1.53 0.77
CA TYR A 26 -6.21 0.79 0.39
C TYR A 26 -5.57 0.04 1.57
N VAL A 27 -5.39 0.72 2.71
CA VAL A 27 -4.86 0.12 3.95
C VAL A 27 -5.78 -0.99 4.44
N THR A 28 -7.10 -0.79 4.38
CA THR A 28 -8.09 -1.82 4.73
C THR A 28 -7.94 -3.05 3.84
N ASN A 29 -7.87 -2.86 2.52
CA ASN A 29 -7.66 -3.93 1.54
C ASN A 29 -6.37 -4.72 1.82
N LEU A 30 -5.26 -4.05 2.13
CA LEU A 30 -4.01 -4.69 2.50
C LEU A 30 -4.15 -5.55 3.79
N ASN A 31 -5.01 -5.09 4.72
CA ASN A 31 -5.24 -5.74 6.00
C ASN A 31 -6.30 -6.86 5.97
N THR A 32 -7.17 -6.92 4.97
CA THR A 32 -8.28 -7.89 4.94
C THR A 32 -8.21 -8.86 3.76
N HIS A 33 -7.80 -8.41 2.57
CA HIS A 33 -7.91 -9.21 1.35
C HIS A 33 -7.02 -10.48 1.41
N PRO A 34 -7.51 -11.64 0.93
CA PRO A 34 -6.78 -12.92 1.01
C PRO A 34 -5.42 -12.92 0.32
N ALA A 35 -5.30 -12.19 -0.80
CA ALA A 35 -4.03 -12.07 -1.54
C ALA A 35 -2.86 -11.57 -0.68
N TYR A 36 -3.14 -10.75 0.34
CA TYR A 36 -2.13 -10.18 1.23
C TYR A 36 -1.93 -10.96 2.54
N LYS A 37 -2.41 -12.20 2.64
CA LYS A 37 -2.23 -13.03 3.83
C LYS A 37 -0.74 -13.23 4.19
N SER A 38 0.12 -13.45 3.20
CA SER A 38 1.56 -13.62 3.40
C SER A 38 2.24 -12.35 3.92
N PHE A 39 1.81 -11.17 3.43
CA PHE A 39 2.26 -9.87 3.91
C PHE A 39 1.92 -9.70 5.40
N ARG A 40 0.66 -9.98 5.79
CA ARG A 40 0.23 -9.90 7.19
C ARG A 40 0.95 -10.89 8.10
N THR A 41 1.17 -12.12 7.61
CA THR A 41 1.91 -13.15 8.34
C THR A 41 3.34 -12.71 8.60
N SER A 42 4.01 -12.14 7.60
CA SER A 42 5.37 -11.66 7.76
C SER A 42 5.46 -10.47 8.72
N ARG A 43 4.50 -9.54 8.66
CA ARG A 43 4.42 -8.42 9.61
C ARG A 43 4.22 -8.91 11.04
N ALA A 44 3.37 -9.92 11.23
CA ALA A 44 3.17 -10.54 12.55
C ALA A 44 4.43 -11.25 13.04
N GLN A 45 5.17 -11.91 12.16
CA GLN A 45 6.43 -12.56 12.52
C GLN A 45 7.48 -11.54 13.00
N LEU A 46 7.67 -10.43 12.26
CA LEU A 46 8.60 -9.37 12.67
C LEU A 46 8.28 -8.85 14.08
N ARG A 47 7.01 -8.57 14.36
CA ARG A 47 6.55 -8.15 15.69
C ARG A 47 6.80 -9.19 16.77
N LYS A 48 6.62 -10.48 16.47
CA LYS A 48 6.87 -11.57 17.42
C LYS A 48 8.36 -11.72 17.74
N THR A 49 9.23 -11.41 16.80
CA THR A 49 10.68 -11.49 16.95
C THR A 49 11.32 -10.16 17.37
N ASP A 50 10.50 -9.20 17.81
CA ASP A 50 10.92 -7.85 18.20
C ASP A 50 11.77 -7.13 17.14
N GLN A 51 11.48 -7.42 15.88
CA GLN A 51 12.09 -6.76 14.74
C GLN A 51 11.23 -5.58 14.30
N GLU A 52 11.90 -4.48 13.96
CA GLU A 52 11.23 -3.28 13.49
C GLU A 52 10.44 -3.53 12.20
N VAL A 53 9.18 -3.07 12.18
CA VAL A 53 8.33 -3.15 10.99
C VAL A 53 8.49 -1.86 10.19
N THR A 54 9.44 -1.88 9.25
CA THR A 54 9.73 -0.74 8.37
C THR A 54 9.21 -0.96 6.95
N ALA A 55 9.07 0.11 6.17
CA ALA A 55 8.71 -0.01 4.75
C ALA A 55 9.75 -0.81 3.96
N SER A 56 11.04 -0.60 4.22
CA SER A 56 12.14 -1.31 3.55
C SER A 56 12.08 -2.83 3.74
N THR A 57 11.71 -3.29 4.93
CA THR A 57 11.57 -4.73 5.23
C THR A 57 10.28 -5.34 4.69
N MET A 58 9.25 -4.52 4.46
CA MET A 58 7.92 -4.98 4.09
C MET A 58 7.60 -4.91 2.59
N ILE A 59 8.20 -3.99 1.82
CA ILE A 59 7.87 -3.77 0.40
C ILE A 59 8.05 -5.05 -0.44
N HIS A 60 9.13 -5.81 -0.23
CA HIS A 60 9.36 -7.05 -0.97
C HIS A 60 8.40 -8.19 -0.60
N LYS A 61 7.60 -8.03 0.47
CA LYS A 61 6.63 -9.03 0.96
C LYS A 61 5.23 -8.84 0.36
N LEU A 62 5.06 -7.86 -0.53
CA LEU A 62 3.82 -7.56 -1.26
C LEU A 62 3.59 -8.56 -2.43
N LYS A 63 3.51 -9.85 -2.13
CA LYS A 63 3.20 -10.88 -3.14
C LYS A 63 1.78 -10.66 -3.69
N GLY A 64 1.63 -10.69 -5.01
CA GLY A 64 0.33 -10.54 -5.67
C GLY A 64 -0.20 -9.10 -5.75
N TYR A 65 0.62 -8.10 -5.36
CA TYR A 65 0.25 -6.70 -5.47
C TYR A 65 0.18 -6.20 -6.93
N SER A 66 1.03 -6.78 -7.79
CA SER A 66 1.09 -6.46 -9.22
C SER A 66 1.33 -7.72 -10.03
N THR A 67 0.79 -7.75 -11.25
CA THR A 67 1.07 -8.81 -12.24
C THR A 67 2.54 -8.87 -12.63
N LYS A 68 3.27 -7.75 -12.46
CA LYS A 68 4.73 -7.66 -12.65
C LYS A 68 5.54 -8.33 -11.54
N GLY A 69 4.92 -8.76 -10.45
CA GLY A 69 5.56 -9.51 -9.37
C GLY A 69 6.72 -8.76 -8.70
N SER A 70 7.82 -9.46 -8.44
CA SER A 70 9.00 -8.92 -7.73
C SER A 70 9.62 -7.71 -8.41
N SER A 71 9.58 -7.63 -9.73
CA SER A 71 10.10 -6.48 -10.48
C SER A 71 9.42 -5.17 -10.06
N TYR A 72 8.11 -5.22 -9.80
CA TYR A 72 7.36 -4.07 -9.33
C TYR A 72 7.64 -3.74 -7.86
N ASN A 73 7.84 -4.76 -7.02
CA ASN A 73 8.23 -4.53 -5.63
C ASN A 73 9.60 -3.83 -5.55
N ASN A 74 10.54 -4.18 -6.44
CA ASN A 74 11.84 -3.51 -6.53
C ASN A 74 11.70 -2.05 -6.97
N TYR A 75 10.81 -1.78 -7.93
CA TYR A 75 10.47 -0.41 -8.33
C TYR A 75 9.92 0.42 -7.17
N LEU A 76 8.98 -0.14 -6.38
CA LEU A 76 8.44 0.54 -5.19
C LEU A 76 9.52 0.82 -4.14
N PHE A 77 10.47 -0.11 -3.98
CA PHE A 77 11.59 0.07 -3.06
C PHE A 77 12.55 1.19 -3.51
N ALA A 78 12.83 1.29 -4.81
CA ALA A 78 13.61 2.40 -5.37
C ALA A 78 12.90 3.75 -5.13
N MET A 79 11.60 3.84 -5.46
CA MET A 79 10.79 5.04 -5.24
C MET A 79 10.74 5.44 -3.77
N TYR A 80 10.60 4.47 -2.86
CA TYR A 80 10.64 4.73 -1.42
C TYR A 80 11.97 5.38 -1.00
N GLN A 81 13.11 4.84 -1.43
CA GLN A 81 14.43 5.39 -1.11
C GLN A 81 14.63 6.79 -1.67
N ASP A 82 14.21 7.03 -2.92
CA ASP A 82 14.29 8.35 -3.54
C ASP A 82 13.45 9.38 -2.79
N ASN A 83 12.22 9.03 -2.41
CA ASN A 83 11.35 9.91 -1.64
C ASN A 83 11.91 10.22 -0.25
N GLN A 84 12.46 9.21 0.45
CA GLN A 84 13.12 9.43 1.75
C GLN A 84 14.27 10.45 1.61
N ARG A 85 15.10 10.33 0.56
CA ARG A 85 16.18 11.28 0.28
C ARG A 85 15.65 12.68 -0.02
N LEU A 86 14.61 12.79 -0.84
CA LEU A 86 14.02 14.08 -1.21
C LEU A 86 13.42 14.80 0.00
N ILE A 87 12.69 14.08 0.85
CA ILE A 87 12.10 14.63 2.07
C ILE A 87 13.20 15.09 3.02
N ALA A 88 14.21 14.25 3.27
CA ALA A 88 15.33 14.60 4.15
C ALA A 88 16.13 15.82 3.65
N ALA A 89 16.18 16.07 2.35
CA ALA A 89 16.87 17.23 1.78
C ALA A 89 16.09 18.56 1.89
N HIS A 90 14.79 18.51 2.23
CA HIS A 90 13.91 19.68 2.30
C HIS A 90 13.21 19.82 3.66
N MET A 91 13.67 19.09 4.67
CA MET A 91 13.35 19.31 6.09
C MET A 91 14.46 20.10 6.75
#